data_AF-A0A914ERC0-F1
#
_entry.id   AF-A0A914ERC0-F1
#
_cell.length_a   1.000
_cell.length_b   1.000
_cell.length_c   1.000
_cell.angle_alpha   90.00
_cell.angle_beta   90.00
_cell.angle_gamma   90.00
#
_symmetry.space_group_name_H-M   'P 1'
#
loop_
_entity.id
_entity.type
_entity.pdbx_description
1 polymer ?
#
loop_
_entity_poly.entity_id
_entity_poly.type
_entity_poly.pdbx_seq_one_letter_code
_entity_poly.pdbx_strand_id
1 'polypeptide(L)'
;MNRLFFVTVLVLAFTLSNIECAVARFEVEIGNFARFDFGTEMILIKRTTSLTDEAQYLFAGPNQDGSWTTNGIDKIPSNAHLYWNGTIVFKSITKDDLGSYEMPLEPQRMHVAKTMIDIVLKGQ
;
A
#
# COMPACT_ATOMS: atom_id res chain seq x y z
N MET A 1 -48.49 -31.92 -15.78
CA MET A 1 -47.38 -32.66 -16.42
C MET A 1 -46.11 -31.84 -16.30
N ASN A 2 -45.15 -32.39 -15.58
CA ASN A 2 -43.89 -31.79 -15.13
C ASN A 2 -43.04 -31.25 -16.29
N ARG A 3 -42.61 -30.00 -16.19
CA ARG A 3 -41.45 -29.50 -16.93
C ARG A 3 -40.25 -29.49 -15.98
N LEU A 4 -39.49 -30.59 -15.98
CA LEU A 4 -38.14 -30.61 -15.42
C LEU A 4 -37.24 -29.77 -16.33
N PHE A 5 -36.82 -28.59 -15.88
CA PHE A 5 -35.67 -27.91 -16.45
C PHE A 5 -34.42 -28.45 -15.75
N PHE A 6 -33.70 -29.36 -16.41
CA PHE A 6 -32.32 -29.69 -16.05
C PHE A 6 -31.44 -28.49 -16.42
N VAL A 7 -31.19 -27.61 -15.45
CA VAL A 7 -30.14 -26.60 -15.57
C VAL A 7 -28.84 -27.29 -15.17
N THR A 8 -28.08 -27.73 -16.17
CA THR A 8 -26.71 -28.21 -15.98
C THR A 8 -25.86 -27.01 -15.57
N VAL A 9 -25.67 -26.83 -14.26
CA VAL A 9 -24.69 -25.89 -13.72
C VAL A 9 -23.32 -26.52 -13.95
N LEU A 10 -22.64 -26.08 -15.02
CA LEU A 10 -21.23 -26.39 -15.24
C LEU A 10 -20.42 -25.63 -14.18
N VAL A 11 -20.17 -26.28 -13.05
CA VAL A 11 -19.20 -25.80 -12.05
C VAL A 11 -17.81 -26.05 -12.61
N LEU A 12 -17.26 -25.06 -13.31
CA LEU A 12 -15.84 -25.06 -13.65
C LEU A 12 -15.05 -24.63 -12.41
N ALA A 13 -14.53 -25.60 -11.67
CA ALA A 13 -13.67 -25.36 -10.53
C ALA A 13 -12.27 -24.93 -10.99
N PHE A 14 -11.80 -23.82 -10.42
CA PHE A 14 -10.42 -23.40 -10.04
C PHE A 14 -9.25 -24.16 -10.70
N THR A 15 -8.19 -23.51 -11.20
CA THR A 15 -7.32 -22.56 -10.46
C THR A 15 -6.50 -21.71 -11.44
N LEU A 16 -6.46 -20.39 -11.23
CA LEU A 16 -5.27 -19.59 -11.54
C LEU A 16 -4.93 -18.82 -10.27
N SER A 17 -3.93 -19.30 -9.55
CA SER A 17 -3.24 -18.58 -8.50
C SER A 17 -2.46 -17.42 -9.14
N ASN A 18 -3.17 -16.37 -9.52
CA ASN A 18 -2.57 -15.06 -9.63
C ASN A 18 -2.63 -14.49 -8.21
N ILE A 19 -1.48 -14.29 -7.58
CA ILE A 19 -1.42 -13.46 -6.39
C ILE A 19 -1.76 -12.05 -6.88
N GLU A 20 -3.05 -11.74 -6.92
CA GLU A 20 -3.54 -10.40 -7.25
C GLU A 20 -3.05 -9.49 -6.12
N CYS A 21 -2.06 -8.65 -6.45
CA CYS A 21 -1.69 -7.53 -5.60
C CYS A 21 -2.94 -6.68 -5.43
N ALA A 22 -3.54 -6.68 -4.24
CA ALA A 22 -4.70 -5.87 -3.96
C ALA A 22 -4.24 -4.40 -3.92
N VAL A 23 -4.76 -3.60 -4.84
CA VAL A 23 -4.48 -2.16 -4.92
C VAL A 23 -5.67 -1.41 -4.34
N ALA A 24 -5.44 -0.70 -3.24
CA ALA A 24 -6.42 0.22 -2.67
C ALA A 24 -6.07 1.65 -3.08
N ARG A 25 -7.00 2.36 -3.71
CA ARG A 25 -6.84 3.77 -4.08
C ARG A 25 -7.51 4.65 -3.03
N PHE A 26 -6.81 5.69 -2.60
CA PHE A 26 -7.30 6.68 -1.66
C PHE A 26 -7.17 8.08 -2.24
N GLU A 27 -8.30 8.79 -2.26
CA GLU A 27 -8.35 10.19 -2.63
C GLU A 27 -8.08 11.07 -1.41
N VAL A 28 -7.15 12.00 -1.54
CA VAL A 28 -6.75 12.92 -0.47
C VAL A 28 -6.83 14.37 -0.90
N GLU A 29 -6.97 15.26 0.09
CA GLU A 29 -6.88 16.70 -0.11
C GLU A 29 -5.57 17.21 0.51
N ILE A 30 -4.83 18.04 -0.23
CA ILE A 30 -3.58 18.64 0.25
C ILE A 30 -3.86 19.47 1.51
N GLY A 31 -2.96 19.39 2.48
CA GLY A 31 -3.08 20.08 3.76
C GLY A 31 -3.78 19.26 4.83
N ASN A 32 -4.57 18.25 4.46
CA ASN A 32 -5.34 17.46 5.41
C ASN A 32 -4.52 16.33 6.04
N PHE A 33 -5.01 15.88 7.19
CA PHE A 33 -4.54 14.65 7.83
C PHE A 33 -4.94 13.44 7.00
N ALA A 34 -4.04 12.46 6.91
CA ALA A 34 -4.34 11.16 6.32
C ALA A 34 -3.71 10.02 7.11
N ARG A 35 -4.37 8.87 7.13
CA ARG A 35 -3.92 7.66 7.80
C ARG A 35 -4.19 6.45 6.92
N PHE A 36 -3.19 5.61 6.75
CA PHE A 36 -3.28 4.37 6.00
C PHE A 36 -2.75 3.23 6.85
N ASP A 37 -3.48 2.13 6.88
CA ASP A 37 -3.11 0.96 7.68
C ASP A 37 -2.80 -0.19 6.73
N PHE A 38 -1.57 -0.69 6.80
CA PHE A 38 -1.15 -1.85 6.03
C PHE A 38 -1.29 -3.17 6.83
N GLY A 39 -1.60 -3.12 8.13
CA GLY A 39 -1.70 -4.30 9.00
C GLY A 39 -0.42 -4.59 9.81
N THR A 40 -0.48 -5.63 10.66
CA THR A 40 0.43 -5.83 11.79
C THR A 40 1.86 -6.27 11.40
N GLU A 41 2.86 -5.61 12.00
CA GLU A 41 4.33 -5.89 11.99
C GLU A 41 5.13 -5.44 10.76
N MET A 42 5.04 -4.16 10.43
CA MET A 42 5.44 -3.70 9.10
C MET A 42 6.40 -2.51 9.21
N ILE A 43 7.69 -2.79 8.99
CA ILE A 43 8.83 -1.92 9.32
C ILE A 43 9.46 -1.21 8.12
N LEU A 44 9.07 -1.53 6.87
CA LEU A 44 9.63 -0.91 5.67
C LEU A 44 8.59 -0.84 4.54
N ILE A 45 8.20 0.36 4.14
CA ILE A 45 7.29 0.62 3.02
C ILE A 45 8.05 1.24 1.88
N LYS A 46 7.92 0.66 0.68
CA LYS A 46 8.39 1.30 -0.54
C LYS A 46 7.36 2.31 -1.01
N ARG A 47 7.79 3.52 -1.27
CA ARG A 47 6.99 4.61 -1.80
C ARG A 47 7.57 5.02 -3.15
N THR A 48 6.75 5.24 -4.16
CA THR A 48 7.15 5.91 -5.40
C THR A 48 6.26 7.12 -5.58
N THR A 49 6.85 8.32 -5.50
CA THR A 49 6.09 9.58 -5.60
C THR A 49 5.85 9.98 -7.03
N SER A 50 4.74 10.68 -7.28
CA SER A 50 4.49 11.28 -8.59
C SER A 50 5.48 12.40 -8.96
N LEU A 51 6.24 12.93 -7.99
CA LEU A 51 7.21 13.99 -8.22
C LEU A 51 8.54 13.47 -8.78
N THR A 52 9.09 12.42 -8.15
CA THR A 52 10.42 11.91 -8.48
C THR A 52 10.37 10.68 -9.38
N ASP A 53 9.28 9.92 -9.35
CA ASP A 53 9.15 8.56 -9.94
C ASP A 53 10.24 7.56 -9.47
N GLU A 54 11.05 7.97 -8.50
CA GLU A 54 12.05 7.15 -7.85
C GLU A 54 11.47 6.49 -6.60
N ALA A 55 11.86 5.23 -6.37
CA ALA A 55 11.53 4.55 -5.13
C ALA A 55 12.13 5.30 -3.93
N GLN A 56 11.46 5.29 -2.81
CA GLN A 56 11.87 5.84 -1.53
C GLN A 56 11.35 4.90 -0.44
N TYR A 57 11.92 4.98 0.77
CA TYR A 57 11.60 4.01 1.81
C TYR A 57 11.20 4.68 3.12
N LEU A 58 10.04 4.31 3.65
CA LEU A 58 9.62 4.67 5.00
C LEU A 58 9.93 3.50 5.93
N PHE A 59 10.71 3.74 6.98
CA PHE A 59 11.09 2.71 7.95
C PHE A 59 10.53 3.00 9.34
N ALA A 60 10.06 1.96 10.04
CA ALA A 60 9.68 2.03 11.45
C ALA A 60 10.43 1.02 12.32
N GLY A 61 10.94 1.51 13.46
CA GLY A 61 11.87 0.84 14.36
C GLY A 61 11.35 0.73 15.81
N PRO A 62 11.89 -0.16 16.66
CA PRO A 62 11.53 -0.20 18.09
C PRO A 62 11.91 1.11 18.81
N ASN A 63 12.85 1.87 18.22
CA ASN A 63 13.43 3.09 18.75
C ASN A 63 13.25 4.30 17.80
N GLN A 64 12.14 4.35 17.05
CA GLN A 64 11.70 5.46 16.20
C GLN A 64 12.15 5.47 14.72
N ASP A 65 11.36 6.17 13.92
CA ASP A 65 11.05 5.95 12.51
C ASP A 65 11.50 7.15 11.65
N GLY A 66 11.70 6.93 10.34
CA GLY A 66 12.09 8.02 9.44
C GLY A 66 11.85 7.71 7.96
N SER A 67 11.66 8.76 7.19
CA SER A 67 11.54 8.71 5.74
C SER A 67 12.93 8.80 5.11
N TRP A 68 13.36 7.79 4.36
CA TRP A 68 14.71 7.66 3.80
C TRP A 68 14.68 7.60 2.26
N THR A 69 15.77 8.09 1.65
CA THR A 69 16.08 7.90 0.23
C THR A 69 16.40 6.42 -0.09
N THR A 70 16.45 6.07 -1.38
CA THR A 70 16.77 4.69 -1.83
C THR A 70 18.05 4.11 -1.27
N ASN A 71 19.04 4.97 -1.02
CA ASN A 71 20.37 4.58 -0.55
C ASN A 71 20.43 4.38 0.98
N GLY A 72 19.36 4.72 1.73
CA GLY A 72 19.35 4.68 3.20
C GLY A 72 20.28 5.69 3.87
N ILE A 73 20.78 6.67 3.11
CA ILE A 73 21.76 7.66 3.56
C ILE A 73 21.07 8.96 3.97
N ASP A 74 20.11 9.42 3.17
CA ASP A 74 19.48 10.73 3.33
C ASP A 74 18.02 10.60 3.76
N LYS A 75 17.55 11.58 4.54
CA LYS A 75 16.13 11.69 4.86
C LYS A 75 15.40 12.43 3.76
N ILE A 76 14.24 11.93 3.36
CA ILE A 76 13.36 12.66 2.44
C ILE A 76 12.51 13.68 3.23
N PRO A 77 12.20 14.84 2.65
CA PRO A 77 11.36 15.86 3.28
C PRO A 77 9.88 15.45 3.22
N SER A 78 9.52 14.37 3.92
CA SER A 78 8.13 13.91 4.01
C SER A 78 7.62 14.05 5.43
N ASN A 79 6.37 14.52 5.52
CA ASN A 79 5.62 14.58 6.77
C ASN A 79 5.00 13.23 7.16
N ALA A 80 5.29 12.17 6.40
CA ALA A 80 4.88 10.80 6.69
C ALA A 80 5.59 10.30 7.96
N HIS A 81 4.82 9.65 8.81
CA HIS A 81 5.32 8.92 9.96
C HIS A 81 4.75 7.51 9.94
N LEU A 82 5.62 6.51 9.75
CA LEU A 82 5.27 5.09 9.79
C LEU A 82 5.45 4.60 11.22
N TYR A 83 4.42 3.96 11.77
CA TYR A 83 4.47 3.29 13.07
C TYR A 83 4.79 1.80 12.88
N TRP A 84 5.43 1.18 13.87
CA TRP A 84 5.80 -0.25 13.89
C TRP A 84 4.63 -1.21 13.63
N ASN A 85 3.40 -0.77 13.92
CA ASN A 85 2.18 -1.53 13.65
C ASN A 85 1.72 -1.47 12.17
N GLY A 86 2.51 -0.90 11.26
CA GLY A 86 2.18 -0.78 9.83
C GLY A 86 1.26 0.38 9.47
N THR A 87 0.97 1.29 10.41
CA THR A 87 0.18 2.49 10.13
C THR A 87 1.08 3.62 9.64
N ILE A 88 0.82 4.18 8.45
CA ILE A 88 1.37 5.48 8.04
C ILE A 88 0.40 6.59 8.42
N VAL A 89 0.93 7.67 9.00
CA VAL A 89 0.21 8.91 9.26
C VAL A 89 0.89 10.09 8.58
N PHE A 90 0.09 10.93 7.93
CA PHE A 90 0.47 12.24 7.43
C PHE A 90 -0.28 13.28 8.25
N LYS A 91 0.42 14.14 8.99
CA LYS A 91 -0.24 15.25 9.72
C LYS A 91 -0.85 16.27 8.77
N SER A 92 -0.19 16.49 7.64
CA SER A 92 -0.63 17.37 6.56
C SER A 92 -0.01 16.86 5.27
N ILE A 93 -0.83 16.26 4.39
CA ILE A 93 -0.37 15.73 3.09
C ILE A 93 0.11 16.88 2.21
N THR A 94 1.26 16.69 1.57
CA THR A 94 1.74 17.57 0.50
C THR A 94 1.67 16.88 -0.86
N LYS A 95 1.93 17.62 -1.95
CA LYS A 95 1.99 17.02 -3.29
C LYS A 95 3.09 15.96 -3.40
N ASP A 96 4.14 16.08 -2.60
CA ASP A 96 5.25 15.14 -2.61
C ASP A 96 4.81 13.78 -2.08
N ASP A 97 3.77 13.73 -1.24
CA ASP A 97 3.20 12.51 -0.66
C ASP A 97 2.21 11.76 -1.58
N LEU A 98 1.94 12.26 -2.78
CA LEU A 98 1.14 11.54 -3.78
C LEU A 98 1.98 10.47 -4.47
N GLY A 99 1.38 9.31 -4.72
CA GLY A 99 2.05 8.19 -5.36
C GLY A 99 1.62 6.82 -4.84
N SER A 100 2.42 5.81 -5.16
CA SER A 100 2.17 4.42 -4.76
C SER A 100 3.00 4.04 -3.54
N TYR A 101 2.41 3.23 -2.68
CA TYR A 101 2.99 2.72 -1.45
C TYR A 101 2.80 1.21 -1.42
N GLU A 102 3.88 0.47 -1.26
CA GLU A 102 3.92 -0.97 -1.48
C GLU A 102 4.49 -1.71 -0.28
N MET A 103 3.83 -2.82 0.10
CA MET A 103 4.29 -3.71 1.16
C MET A 103 3.77 -5.16 1.03
N PRO A 104 4.49 -6.21 1.51
CA PRO A 104 5.89 -6.20 1.93
C PRO A 104 6.85 -6.16 0.73
N LEU A 105 8.05 -5.58 0.95
CA LEU A 105 9.10 -5.48 -0.08
C LEU A 105 9.72 -6.82 -0.45
N GLU A 106 9.81 -7.71 0.54
CA GLU A 106 10.12 -9.12 0.35
C GLU A 106 8.93 -9.94 0.86
N PRO A 107 8.56 -11.06 0.22
CA PRO A 107 7.59 -11.97 0.80
C PRO A 107 8.18 -12.56 2.09
N GLN A 108 7.94 -11.87 3.21
CA GLN A 108 8.30 -12.36 4.53
C GLN A 108 7.41 -13.57 4.80
N ARG A 109 7.94 -14.74 4.45
CA ARG A 109 7.27 -16.04 4.47
C ARG A 109 6.28 -16.17 3.30
N MET A 110 6.34 -17.32 2.62
CA MET A 110 5.28 -17.73 1.71
C MET A 110 3.93 -17.48 2.41
N HIS A 111 3.00 -16.80 1.73
CA HIS A 111 1.61 -16.47 2.16
C HIS A 111 1.30 -15.03 2.64
N VAL A 112 2.24 -14.08 2.69
CA VAL A 112 1.85 -12.66 2.90
C VAL A 112 1.49 -12.01 1.55
N ALA A 113 0.24 -11.58 1.41
CA ALA A 113 -0.24 -10.89 0.21
C ALA A 113 0.40 -9.50 0.08
N LYS A 114 0.79 -9.15 -1.14
CA LYS A 114 1.27 -7.80 -1.46
C LYS A 114 0.09 -6.82 -1.41
N THR A 115 0.22 -5.80 -0.57
CA THR A 115 -0.70 -4.67 -0.43
C THR A 115 -0.08 -3.46 -1.10
N MET A 116 -0.84 -2.85 -2.00
CA MET A 116 -0.47 -1.58 -2.61
C MET A 116 -1.53 -0.53 -2.32
N ILE A 117 -1.07 0.66 -1.92
CA ILE A 117 -1.90 1.83 -1.67
C ILE A 117 -1.49 2.93 -2.64
N ASP A 118 -2.45 3.41 -3.42
CA ASP A 118 -2.26 4.60 -4.26
C ASP A 118 -2.91 5.80 -3.60
N ILE A 119 -2.11 6.82 -3.32
CA ILE A 119 -2.56 8.11 -2.81
C ILE A 119 -2.64 9.08 -3.97
N VAL A 120 -3.86 9.52 -4.29
CA VAL A 120 -4.14 10.44 -5.40
C VAL A 120 -4.86 11.68 -4.91
N LEU A 121 -4.71 12.79 -5.64
CA LEU A 121 -5.45 14.00 -5.33
C LEU A 121 -6.95 13.76 -5.61
N LYS A 122 -7.80 14.19 -4.69
CA LYS A 122 -9.25 14.12 -4.85
C LYS A 122 -9.70 14.87 -6.11
N GLY A 123 -10.47 14.18 -6.96
CA GLY A 123 -11.01 14.74 -8.21
C GLY A 123 -10.07 14.69 -9.41
N GLN A 124 -9.00 13.88 -9.39
CA GLN A 124 -8.17 13.55 -10.56
C GLN A 124 -8.49 12.17 -11.15
#